data_AF-A0A015SXF7-F1
#
_entry.id   AF-A0A015SXF7-F1
#
_cell.length_a   1.000
_cell.length_b   1.000
_cell.length_c   1.000
_cell.angle_alpha   90.00
_cell.angle_beta   90.00
_cell.angle_gamma   90.00
#
_symmetry.space_group_name_H-M   'P 1'
#
loop_
_entity.id
_entity.type
_entity.pdbx_description
1 polymer ?
#
loop_
_entity_poly.entity_id
_entity_poly.type
_entity_poly.pdbx_seq_one_letter_code
_entity_poly.pdbx_strand_id
1 'polypeptide(L)' 'SFLPFAIDSGNNLYAIHNKTLCIYYIVMDIWHNEWSCEENFKANSTKIASSFRYFITHLIPEE' A
#
# COMPACT_ATOMS: atom_id res chain seq x y z
N SER A 1 -8.47 8.07 -3.21
CA SER A 1 -9.00 6.88 -2.52
C SER A 1 -8.20 5.68 -2.93
N PHE A 2 -8.03 4.75 -1.99
CA PHE A 2 -7.28 3.52 -2.18
C PHE A 2 -8.23 2.34 -1.98
N LEU A 3 -7.93 1.24 -2.65
CA LEU A 3 -8.59 -0.03 -2.44
C LEU A 3 -7.54 -1.03 -1.91
N PRO A 4 -7.60 -1.41 -0.62
CA PRO A 4 -6.78 -2.48 -0.08
C PRO A 4 -7.12 -3.81 -0.78
N PHE A 5 -6.10 -4.64 -1.05
CA PHE A 5 -6.29 -5.96 -1.66
C PHE A 5 -5.50 -7.08 -0.98
N ALA A 6 -4.53 -6.76 -0.11
CA ALA A 6 -3.84 -7.73 0.73
C ALA A 6 -3.39 -7.07 2.05
N ILE A 7 -3.14 -7.90 3.05
CA ILE A 7 -2.70 -7.51 4.39
C ILE A 7 -1.56 -8.44 4.79
N ASP A 8 -0.50 -7.91 5.42
CA ASP A 8 0.58 -8.74 5.97
C ASP A 8 0.26 -9.24 7.41
N SER A 9 1.16 -10.03 7.99
CA SER A 9 1.00 -10.52 9.37
C SER A 9 1.01 -9.41 10.45
N GLY A 10 1.47 -8.21 10.12
CA GLY A 10 1.51 -7.03 10.98
C GLY A 10 0.31 -6.08 10.78
N ASN A 11 -0.72 -6.47 10.03
CA ASN A 11 -1.85 -5.62 9.66
C ASN A 11 -1.50 -4.41 8.75
N ASN A 12 -0.34 -4.41 8.10
CA ASN A 12 0.00 -3.42 7.08
C ASN A 12 -0.70 -3.75 5.76
N LEU A 13 -1.01 -2.72 4.98
CA LEU A 13 -1.88 -2.86 3.81
C LEU A 13 -1.11 -2.78 2.50
N TYR A 14 -1.46 -3.66 1.56
CA TYR A 14 -1.18 -3.46 0.14
C TYR A 14 -2.44 -2.91 -0.51
N ALA A 15 -2.32 -1.76 -1.19
CA ALA A 15 -3.46 -1.07 -1.76
C ALA A 15 -3.17 -0.50 -3.15
N ILE A 16 -4.20 -0.47 -4.00
CA ILE A 16 -4.16 0.19 -5.31
C ILE A 16 -4.73 1.61 -5.19
N HIS A 17 -4.05 2.58 -5.79
CA HIS A 17 -4.58 3.94 -5.90
C HIS A 17 -5.61 4.01 -7.04
N ASN A 18 -6.86 4.40 -6.75
CA ASN A 18 -7.95 4.31 -7.73
C ASN A 18 -7.76 5.17 -9.01
N LYS A 19 -7.05 6.30 -8.93
CA LYS A 19 -6.73 7.14 -10.11
C LYS A 19 -5.44 6.74 -10.84
N THR A 20 -4.32 6.62 -10.14
CA THR A 20 -3.00 6.37 -10.75
C THR A 20 -2.74 4.89 -11.03
N LEU A 21 -3.55 3.99 -10.47
CA LEU A 21 -3.42 2.53 -10.53
C LEU A 21 -2.09 1.98 -9.99
N CYS A 22 -1.28 2.83 -9.36
CA CYS A 22 -0.06 2.44 -8.68
C CYS A 22 -0.36 1.63 -7.42
N ILE A 23 0.56 0.75 -7.05
CA ILE A 23 0.47 -0.08 -5.85
C ILE A 23 1.31 0.53 -4.75
N TYR A 24 0.73 0.59 -3.56
CA TYR A 24 1.35 1.11 -2.36
C TYR A 24 1.34 0.05 -1.27
N TYR A 25 2.43 0.00 -0.52
CA TYR A 25 2.49 -0.62 0.80
C TYR A 25 2.29 0.49 1.85
N ILE A 26 1.38 0.29 2.80
CA ILE A 26 0.98 1.27 3.80
C ILE A 26 1.20 0.67 5.18
N VAL A 27 2.11 1.28 5.95
CA VAL A 27 2.42 0.87 7.32
C VAL A 27 1.35 1.40 8.26
N MET A 28 0.67 0.48 8.95
CA MET A 28 -0.41 0.80 9.88
C MET A 28 0.08 0.96 11.32
N ASP A 29 1.21 0.33 11.68
CA ASP A 29 1.79 0.38 13.04
C ASP A 29 2.15 1.79 13.52
N ILE A 30 2.40 2.70 12.57
CA ILE A 30 2.78 4.11 12.81
C ILE A 30 1.66 5.08 12.39
N TRP A 31 0.41 4.61 12.33
CA TRP A 31 -0.73 5.45 12.01
C TRP A 31 -1.10 6.38 13.18
N HIS A 32 -1.15 7.68 12.90
CA HIS A 32 -1.47 8.73 13.87
C HIS A 32 -2.94 9.15 13.73
N ASN A 33 -3.73 9.01 14.80
CA ASN A 33 -5.16 9.37 14.78
C ASN A 33 -5.38 10.89 14.69
N GLU A 34 -4.41 11.66 15.16
CA GLU A 34 -4.37 13.12 15.11
C GLU A 34 -4.04 13.69 13.72
N TRP A 35 -3.50 12.86 12.81
CA TRP A 35 -3.17 13.28 11.45
C TRP A 35 -4.32 13.00 10.50
N SER A 36 -4.44 13.83 9.45
CA SER A 36 -5.32 13.53 8.34
C SER A 36 -4.90 12.23 7.64
N CYS A 37 -5.83 11.60 6.91
CA CYS A 37 -5.51 10.43 6.10
C CYS A 37 -4.44 10.74 5.03
N GLU A 38 -4.37 11.97 4.54
CA GLU A 38 -3.37 12.38 3.55
C GLU A 38 -1.97 12.50 4.16
N GLU A 39 -1.86 13.09 5.35
CA GLU A 39 -0.60 13.17 6.10
C GLU A 39 -0.07 11.78 6.46
N ASN A 40 -0.92 10.93 7.05
CA ASN A 40 -0.58 9.54 7.33
C ASN A 40 -0.14 8.80 6.06
N PHE A 41 -0.88 8.95 4.95
CA PHE A 41 -0.50 8.33 3.70
C PHE A 41 0.87 8.79 3.21
N LYS A 42 1.14 10.10 3.26
CA LYS A 42 2.42 10.66 2.79
C LYS A 42 3.60 10.18 3.64
N ALA A 43 3.41 10.02 4.95
CA ALA A 43 4.46 9.58 5.87
C ALA A 43 4.64 8.05 5.87
N ASN A 44 3.55 7.30 5.74
CA ASN A 44 3.51 5.87 6.07
C ASN A 44 3.32 4.97 4.85
N SER A 45 3.28 5.53 3.63
CA SER A 45 3.14 4.73 2.40
C SER A 45 4.38 4.78 1.53
N THR A 46 4.67 3.64 0.90
CA THR A 46 5.71 3.50 -0.13
C THR A 46 5.07 2.99 -1.41
N LYS A 47 5.32 3.67 -2.53
CA LYS A 47 4.95 3.14 -3.85
C LYS A 47 5.86 1.96 -4.18
N ILE A 48 5.28 0.79 -4.38
CA ILE A 48 6.03 -0.44 -4.67
C ILE A 48 5.88 -0.91 -6.11
N ALA A 49 4.84 -0.46 -6.84
CA ALA A 49 4.70 -0.76 -8.27
C ALA A 49 3.94 0.33 -9.04
N SER A 50 4.20 0.42 -10.33
CA SER A 50 3.53 1.35 -11.25
C SER A 50 2.13 0.91 -11.68
N SER A 51 1.83 -0.39 -11.58
CA SER A 51 0.52 -0.97 -11.91
C SER A 51 0.33 -2.30 -11.20
N PHE A 52 -0.93 -2.75 -11.06
CA PHE A 52 -1.23 -4.08 -10.54
C PHE A 52 -0.65 -5.19 -11.43
N ARG A 53 -0.69 -5.02 -12.76
CA ARG A 53 -0.08 -5.98 -13.70
C ARG A 53 1.42 -6.12 -13.46
N TYR A 54 2.14 -5.01 -13.34
CA TYR A 54 3.57 -5.04 -13.05
C TYR A 54 3.85 -5.73 -11.71
N PHE A 55 3.06 -5.43 -10.67
CA PHE A 55 3.20 -6.06 -9.36
C PHE A 55 3.08 -7.59 -9.45
N ILE A 56 1.99 -8.11 -10.02
CA ILE A 56 1.74 -9.57 -10.07
C ILE A 56 2.77 -10.31 -10.94
N THR A 57 3.20 -9.74 -12.08
CA THR A 57 4.18 -10.42 -12.95
C THR A 57 5.60 -10.44 -12.40
N HIS A 58 5.86 -9.71 -11.32
CA HIS A 58 7.17 -9.67 -10.65
C HIS A 58 7.11 -10.21 -9.22
N LEU A 59 6.00 -10.87 -8.84
CA LEU A 59 5.98 -11.64 -7.60
C LEU A 59 6.93 -12.82 -7.70
N ILE A 60 7.75 -12.99 -6.68
CA ILE A 60 8.66 -14.13 -6.52
C ILE A 60 8.06 -14.97 -5.40
N PRO A 61 7.70 -16.25 -5.64
CA PRO A 61 7.24 -17.14 -4.58
C PRO A 61 8.32 -17.28 -3.49
N GLU A 62 7.92 -17.26 -2.22
CA GLU A 62 8.78 -17.76 -1.14
C GLU A 62 8.90 -19.28 -1.29
N GLU A 63 10.12 -19.82 -1.17
CA GLU A 63 10.40 -21.27 -1.16
C GLU A 63 9.98 -21.93 0.16
#